data_AF-A0A9D7BRQ4-F1
#
_entry.id   AF-A0A9D7BRQ4-F1
#
_cell.length_a   1.000
_cell.length_b   1.000
_cell.length_c   1.000
_cell.angle_alpha   90.00
_cell.angle_beta   90.00
_cell.angle_gamma   90.00
#
_symmetry.space_group_name_H-M   'P 1'
#
loop_
_entity.id
_entity.type
_entity.pdbx_description
1 polymer ?
#
loop_
_entity_poly.entity_id
_entity_poly.type
_entity_poly.pdbx_seq_one_letter_code
_entity_poly.pdbx_strand_id
1 'polypeptide(L)' 'MDVEALIRAALREAGYGPDAVGSALPRILRILQAEDVRIEVGRSLSRKEREYVRLQLELGLNVSEIVAGLRS' A
#
# COMPACT_ATOMS: atom_id res chain seq x y z
N MET A 1 -10.39 -14.29 4.60
CA MET A 1 -10.58 -13.80 3.22
C MET A 1 -9.35 -12.98 2.88
N ASP A 2 -8.72 -13.26 1.74
CA ASP A 2 -7.55 -12.50 1.27
C ASP A 2 -7.98 -11.11 0.79
N VAL A 3 -7.31 -10.06 1.29
CA VAL A 3 -7.57 -8.65 0.93
C VAL A 3 -7.37 -8.45 -0.58
N GLU A 4 -6.37 -9.13 -1.16
CA GLU A 4 -6.13 -9.07 -2.60
C GLU A 4 -7.32 -9.63 -3.39
N ALA A 5 -7.88 -10.76 -2.96
CA ALA A 5 -9.06 -11.36 -3.58
C ALA A 5 -10.29 -10.45 -3.50
N LEU A 6 -10.49 -9.76 -2.36
CA LEU A 6 -11.55 -8.76 -2.18
C LEU A 6 -11.41 -7.59 -3.17
N ILE A 7 -10.21 -7.02 -3.28
CA ILE A 7 -9.97 -5.90 -4.19
C ILE A 7 -10.14 -6.33 -5.64
N ARG A 8 -9.65 -7.53 -6.01
CA ARG A 8 -9.86 -8.09 -7.36
C ARG A 8 -11.35 -8.25 -7.68
N ALA A 9 -12.16 -8.72 -6.72
CA ALA A 9 -13.60 -8.83 -6.90
C ALA A 9 -14.26 -7.46 -7.10
N ALA A 10 -13.94 -6.49 -6.24
CA ALA A 10 -14.48 -5.13 -6.31
C ALA A 10 -14.12 -4.41 -7.63
N LEU A 11 -12.89 -4.56 -8.12
CA LEU A 11 -12.47 -3.98 -9.39
C LEU A 11 -13.22 -4.63 -10.57
N ARG A 12 -13.44 -5.94 -10.55
CA ARG A 12 -14.24 -6.61 -11.59
C ARG A 12 -15.69 -6.15 -11.56
N GLU A 13 -16.29 -6.02 -10.38
CA GLU A 13 -17.66 -5.51 -10.21
C GLU A 13 -17.81 -4.06 -10.71
N ALA A 14 -16.78 -3.24 -10.52
CA ALA A 14 -16.71 -1.89 -11.06
C ALA A 14 -16.44 -1.82 -12.58
N GLY A 15 -16.35 -2.96 -13.27
CA GLY A 15 -16.19 -3.03 -14.73
C GLY A 15 -14.75 -2.94 -15.23
N TYR A 16 -13.74 -3.05 -14.37
CA TYR A 16 -12.34 -3.08 -14.82
C TYR A 16 -12.02 -4.42 -15.51
N GLY A 17 -11.46 -4.32 -16.72
CA GLY A 17 -10.97 -5.48 -17.46
C GLY A 17 -9.75 -6.15 -16.81
N PRO A 18 -9.43 -7.41 -17.17
CA PRO A 18 -8.34 -8.18 -16.54
C PRO A 18 -6.98 -7.46 -16.50
N ASP A 19 -6.61 -6.77 -17.58
CA ASP A 19 -5.34 -6.02 -17.67
C ASP A 19 -5.33 -4.77 -16.76
N ALA A 20 -6.48 -4.10 -16.66
CA ALA A 20 -6.65 -2.95 -15.77
C ALA A 20 -6.62 -3.39 -14.30
N VAL A 21 -7.21 -4.53 -13.97
CA VAL A 21 -7.09 -5.14 -12.63
C VAL A 21 -5.63 -5.49 -12.34
N GLY A 22 -4.92 -6.13 -13.28
CA GLY A 22 -3.52 -6.51 -13.12
C GLY A 22 -2.59 -5.32 -12.89
N SER A 23 -2.82 -4.20 -13.58
CA SER A 23 -2.02 -2.99 -13.45
C SER A 23 -2.41 -2.10 -12.26
N ALA A 24 -3.70 -2.04 -11.89
CA ALA A 24 -4.19 -1.22 -10.79
C ALA A 24 -3.95 -1.84 -9.41
N LEU A 25 -4.06 -3.17 -9.30
CA LEU A 25 -4.01 -3.86 -8.02
C LEU A 25 -2.70 -3.64 -7.24
N PRO A 26 -1.49 -3.76 -7.84
CA PRO A 26 -0.24 -3.49 -7.11
C PRO A 26 -0.15 -2.05 -6.59
N ARG A 27 -0.76 -1.11 -7.31
CA ARG A 27 -0.80 0.30 -6.88
C ARG A 27 -1.75 0.49 -5.71
N ILE A 28 -2.93 -0.14 -5.74
CA ILE A 28 -3.91 -0.08 -4.65
C ILE A 28 -3.32 -0.70 -3.39
N LEU A 29 -2.70 -1.88 -3.50
CA LEU A 29 -2.08 -2.55 -2.36
C LEU A 29 -1.02 -1.68 -1.69
N ARG A 30 -0.15 -1.02 -2.48
CA ARG A 30 0.84 -0.08 -1.93
C ARG A 30 0.21 1.13 -1.23
N ILE A 31 -0.92 1.63 -1.72
CA ILE A 31 -1.64 2.72 -1.04
C ILE A 31 -2.17 2.25 0.31
N LEU A 32 -2.74 1.05 0.38
CA LEU A 32 -3.23 0.47 1.63
C LEU A 32 -2.08 0.21 2.61
N GLN A 33 -0.97 -0.36 2.15
CA GLN A 33 0.21 -0.57 2.99
C GLN A 33 0.81 0.75 3.51
N ALA A 34 0.82 1.82 2.70
CA ALA A 34 1.27 3.13 3.16
C ALA A 34 0.38 3.69 4.27
N GLU A 35 -0.91 3.39 4.23
CA GLU A 35 -1.86 3.74 5.29
C GLU A 35 -1.64 2.88 6.55
N ASP A 36 -1.36 1.59 6.40
CA ASP A 36 -0.97 0.71 7.51
C ASP A 36 0.27 1.24 8.24
N VAL A 37 1.29 1.70 7.50
CA VAL A 37 2.47 2.36 8.09
C VAL A 37 2.06 3.59 8.91
N ARG A 38 1.16 4.44 8.40
CA ARG A 38 0.69 5.64 9.11
C ARG A 38 -0.03 5.28 10.41
N ILE A 39 -0.88 4.26 10.34
CA ILE A 39 -1.62 3.75 11.50
C ILE A 39 -0.65 3.20 12.54
N GLU A 40 0.30 2.36 12.13
CA GLU A 40 1.24 1.70 13.04
C GLU A 40 2.25 2.68 13.66
N VAL A 41 2.69 3.69 12.92
CA VAL A 41 3.53 4.77 13.46
C VAL A 41 2.78 5.60 14.52
N GLY A 42 1.43 5.65 14.45
CA GLY A 42 0.60 6.32 15.46
C GLY A 42 0.62 7.86 15.40
N ARG A 43 1.16 8.44 14.32
CA ARG A 43 1.17 9.90 14.08
C ARG A 43 1.10 10.22 12.60
N SER A 44 0.81 11.48 12.30
CA SER A 44 0.92 12.00 10.93
C SER A 44 2.37 11.94 10.43
N LEU A 45 2.51 11.55 9.16
CA LEU A 45 3.78 11.57 8.44
C LEU A 45 3.96 12.91 7.74
N SER A 46 5.16 13.48 7.85
CA SER A 46 5.59 14.63 7.06
C SER A 46 5.62 14.30 5.57
N ARG A 47 5.78 15.32 4.73
CA ARG A 47 5.91 15.12 3.27
C ARG A 47 7.09 14.20 2.92
N LYS A 48 8.25 14.41 3.57
CA LYS A 48 9.46 13.62 3.34
C LYS A 48 9.28 12.16 3.77
N GLU A 49 8.63 11.92 4.90
CA GLU A 49 8.34 10.57 5.38
C GLU A 49 7.36 9.83 4.47
N ARG A 50 6.33 10.51 3.97
CA ARG A 50 5.41 9.90 2.98
C ARG A 50 6.10 9.50 1.69
N GLU A 51 7.06 10.31 1.24
CA GLU A 51 7.88 10.00 0.06
C GLU A 51 8.82 8.82 0.33
N TYR A 52 9.45 8.78 1.51
CA TYR A 52 10.25 7.65 1.97
C TYR A 52 9.43 6.35 1.98
N VAL A 53 8.26 6.34 2.64
CA VAL A 53 7.38 5.16 2.70
C VAL A 53 7.02 4.66 1.31
N ARG A 54 6.63 5.57 0.40
CA ARG A 54 6.29 5.21 -0.98
C ARG A 54 7.46 4.52 -1.69
N LEU A 55 8.66 5.07 -1.57
CA LEU A 55 9.85 4.50 -2.19
C LEU A 55 10.18 3.12 -1.61
N GLN A 56 10.12 2.95 -0.29
CA GLN A 56 10.39 1.66 0.35
C GLN A 56 9.40 0.57 -0.10
N LEU A 57 8.11 0.90 -0.21
CA LEU A 57 7.09 -0.01 -0.74
C LEU A 57 7.32 -0.35 -2.22
N GLU A 58 7.86 0.59 -3.01
CA GLU A 58 8.28 0.33 -4.40
C GLU A 58 9.50 -0.59 -4.48
N LEU A 59 10.37 -0.55 -3.48
CA LEU A 59 11.53 -1.44 -3.35
C LEU A 59 11.18 -2.81 -2.75
N GLY A 60 9.93 -3.03 -2.35
CA GLY A 60 9.44 -4.31 -1.85
C GLY A 60 9.58 -4.53 -0.35
N LEU A 61 9.88 -3.50 0.43
CA LEU A 61 9.89 -3.60 1.89
C LEU A 61 8.46 -3.76 2.43
N ASN A 62 8.33 -4.50 3.52
CA ASN A 62 7.06 -4.66 4.22
C ASN A 62 6.81 -3.52 5.24
N VAL A 63 5.58 -3.45 5.74
CA VAL A 63 5.13 -2.40 6.68
C VAL A 63 6.03 -2.35 7.92
N SER A 64 6.34 -3.49 8.55
CA SER A 64 7.12 -3.53 9.79
C SER A 64 8.57 -3.05 9.60
N GLU A 65 9.20 -3.39 8.47
CA GLU A 65 10.55 -2.89 8.12
C GLU A 65 10.56 -1.36 7.98
N ILE A 66 9.54 -0.82 7.32
CA ILE A 66 9.41 0.62 7.10
C ILE A 66 9.14 1.35 8.43
N VAL A 67 8.25 0.81 9.27
CA VAL A 67 7.93 1.36 10.59
C VAL A 67 9.18 1.38 11.47
N ALA A 68 10.00 0.33 11.44
CA ALA A 68 11.26 0.29 12.18
C ALA A 68 12.20 1.43 11.75
N GLY A 69 12.35 1.66 10.44
CA GLY A 69 13.18 2.74 9.90
C GLY A 69 12.66 4.16 10.16
N LEU A 70 11.38 4.33 10.51
CA LEU A 70 10.79 5.63 10.88
C LEU A 70 10.87 5.95 12.38
N ARG A 71 11.13 4.93 13.21
CA ARG A 71 11.22 5.07 14.67
C ARG A 71 12.66 5.17 15.18
N SER A 72 13.64 4.82 14.35
CA SER A 72 15.08 5.02 14.60
C SER A 72 15.50 6.47 14.40
#